data_AF-A0A7X0KRC0-F1
#
_entry.id   AF-A0A7X0KRC0-F1
#
_cell.length_a   1.000
_cell.length_b   1.000
_cell.length_c   1.000
_cell.angle_alpha   90.00
_cell.angle_beta   90.00
_cell.angle_gamma   90.00
#
_symmetry.space_group_name_H-M   'P 1'
#
loop_
_entity.id
_entity.type
_entity.pdbx_description
1 polymer ?
#
loop_
_entity_poly.entity_id
_entity_poly.type
_entity_poly.pdbx_seq_one_letter_code
_entity_poly.pdbx_strand_id
1 'polypeptide(L)'
;MFKRMRLPAALLLAMLSAGCGPAPDRQTETPSPTAKTDAPRATPPADTFDENRAMDLLQARLTADRAYPDLPCLGYAIENDEDEAASATASAAAASKPVAPAAIEIAVREKHGDGCPGDPQTEPVRDRFRVERSGAIRWYDVVDGDFVDYAQWRQQQASGG
;
A
#
# COMPACT_ATOMS: atom_id res chain seq x y z
N MET A 1 7.54 47.87 -19.71
CA MET A 1 6.23 48.18 -20.32
C MET A 1 5.49 46.87 -20.56
N PHE A 2 4.20 46.84 -20.18
CA PHE A 2 3.22 45.73 -20.32
C PHE A 2 3.45 44.48 -19.44
N LYS A 3 2.49 43.94 -18.69
CA LYS A 3 1.13 44.37 -18.29
C LYS A 3 0.73 43.47 -17.11
N ARG A 4 0.25 44.04 -16.00
CA ARG A 4 -0.45 43.32 -14.92
C ARG A 4 -1.87 43.00 -15.38
N MET A 5 -2.39 41.82 -15.06
CA MET A 5 -3.82 41.48 -14.85
C MET A 5 -3.99 39.95 -14.80
N ARG A 6 -4.87 39.30 -14.04
CA ARG A 6 -5.66 39.54 -12.81
C ARG A 6 -6.36 38.18 -12.60
N LEU A 7 -6.24 37.58 -11.40
CA LEU A 7 -7.10 36.45 -10.99
C LEU A 7 -8.57 36.89 -10.98
N PRO A 8 -9.51 35.99 -11.29
CA PRO A 8 -10.82 35.99 -10.66
C PRO A 8 -10.96 34.77 -9.74
N ALA A 9 -11.02 35.05 -8.44
CA ALA A 9 -11.74 34.23 -7.49
C ALA A 9 -13.25 34.49 -7.69
N ALA A 10 -14.02 33.44 -7.95
CA ALA A 10 -15.47 33.45 -7.76
C ALA A 10 -15.95 32.00 -7.58
N LEU A 11 -15.84 31.53 -6.34
CA LEU A 11 -16.74 30.57 -5.71
C LEU A 11 -18.17 31.10 -5.87
N LEU A 12 -19.17 30.28 -6.23
CA LEU A 12 -20.57 30.48 -5.79
C LEU A 12 -21.50 29.29 -6.17
N LEU A 13 -22.26 28.91 -5.16
CA LEU A 13 -23.53 28.16 -5.10
C LEU A 13 -23.59 26.65 -5.37
N ALA A 14 -23.73 25.94 -4.26
CA ALA A 14 -24.40 24.67 -4.09
C ALA A 14 -25.83 24.67 -4.66
N MET A 15 -26.17 23.59 -5.37
CA MET A 15 -27.55 23.19 -5.65
C MET A 15 -27.88 22.00 -4.75
N LEU A 16 -28.72 22.23 -3.74
CA LEU A 16 -29.38 21.15 -2.98
C LEU A 16 -30.55 20.64 -3.84
N SER A 17 -30.36 19.51 -4.50
CA SER A 17 -31.45 18.75 -5.11
C SER A 17 -32.08 17.87 -4.03
N ALA A 18 -33.20 18.32 -3.45
CA ALA A 18 -34.07 17.48 -2.63
C ALA A 18 -34.84 16.52 -3.56
N GLY A 19 -34.38 15.27 -3.65
CA GLY A 19 -35.11 14.18 -4.30
C GLY A 19 -35.75 13.27 -3.26
N CYS A 20 -37.06 13.41 -3.06
CA CYS A 20 -37.88 12.40 -2.38
C CYS A 20 -38.00 11.16 -3.29
N GLY A 21 -37.27 10.09 -2.96
CA GLY A 21 -37.51 8.75 -3.51
C GLY A 21 -38.37 7.92 -2.53
N PRO A 22 -39.23 7.02 -3.03
CA PRO A 22 -40.06 6.16 -2.18
C PRO A 22 -39.20 5.22 -1.32
N ALA A 23 -39.59 5.07 -0.06
CA ALA A 23 -38.97 4.15 0.88
C ALA A 23 -39.16 2.70 0.41
N PRO A 24 -38.11 1.86 0.38
CA PRO A 24 -38.28 0.42 0.21
C PRO A 24 -38.95 -0.20 1.44
N ASP A 25 -39.85 -1.15 1.17
CA ASP A 25 -40.55 -1.98 2.14
C ASP A 25 -39.65 -2.47 3.28
N ARG A 26 -40.11 -2.25 4.51
CA ARG A 26 -39.54 -2.91 5.68
C ARG A 26 -39.86 -4.39 5.60
N GLN A 27 -38.88 -5.19 5.20
CA GLN A 27 -38.90 -6.61 5.46
C GLN A 27 -38.75 -6.82 6.98
N THR A 28 -39.80 -7.36 7.59
CA THR A 28 -39.78 -7.86 8.96
C THR A 28 -38.95 -9.14 8.97
N GLU A 29 -37.65 -9.03 9.22
CA GLU A 29 -36.81 -10.19 9.49
C GLU A 29 -37.00 -10.65 10.94
N THR A 30 -37.58 -11.83 11.07
CA THR A 30 -37.67 -12.65 12.27
C THR A 30 -36.25 -12.92 12.81
N PRO A 31 -35.95 -12.69 14.10
CA PRO A 31 -34.64 -13.00 14.66
C PRO A 31 -34.48 -14.52 14.81
N SER A 32 -33.54 -15.10 14.06
CA SER A 32 -33.03 -16.45 14.29
C SER A 32 -31.69 -16.38 15.03
N PRO A 33 -31.42 -17.25 16.03
CA PRO A 33 -30.37 -17.03 17.01
C PRO A 33 -29.00 -17.54 16.53
N THR A 34 -27.94 -16.98 17.13
CA THR A 34 -26.53 -17.40 17.11
C THR A 34 -25.62 -16.88 16.00
N ALA A 35 -25.43 -15.56 15.92
CA ALA A 35 -24.13 -15.02 15.54
C ALA A 35 -23.24 -14.99 16.79
N LYS A 36 -22.21 -15.85 16.82
CA LYS A 36 -21.12 -15.68 17.79
C LYS A 36 -20.41 -14.38 17.44
N THR A 37 -20.54 -13.39 18.30
CA THR A 37 -19.72 -12.18 18.28
C THR A 37 -18.26 -12.61 18.41
N ASP A 38 -17.52 -12.60 17.30
CA ASP A 38 -16.07 -12.52 17.37
C ASP A 38 -15.72 -11.23 18.13
N ALA A 39 -14.91 -11.38 19.17
CA ALA A 39 -14.45 -10.24 19.95
C ALA A 39 -13.76 -9.24 19.02
N PRO A 40 -13.94 -7.93 19.22
CA PRO A 40 -13.24 -6.93 18.42
C PRO A 40 -11.74 -7.21 18.52
N ARG A 41 -11.13 -7.53 17.36
CA ARG A 41 -9.68 -7.66 17.24
C ARG A 41 -9.09 -6.34 17.71
N ALA A 42 -8.28 -6.40 18.77
CA ALA A 42 -7.64 -5.22 19.33
C ALA A 42 -6.91 -4.49 18.20
N THR A 43 -7.31 -3.25 17.93
CA THR A 43 -6.60 -2.37 17.02
C THR A 43 -5.20 -2.18 17.60
N PRO A 44 -4.12 -2.52 16.88
CA PRO A 44 -2.78 -2.16 17.31
C PRO A 44 -2.71 -0.65 17.56
N PRO A 45 -1.87 -0.17 18.48
CA PRO A 45 -1.61 1.25 18.61
C PRO A 45 -1.25 1.81 17.23
N ALA A 46 -1.83 2.95 16.83
CA ALA A 46 -1.61 3.56 15.52
C ALA A 46 -0.13 3.86 15.18
N ASP A 47 0.75 3.75 16.19
CA ASP A 47 2.18 4.02 16.12
C ASP A 47 3.06 2.76 15.96
N THR A 48 2.49 1.55 15.91
CA THR A 48 3.28 0.35 15.65
C THR A 48 3.53 0.18 14.15
N PHE A 49 4.81 0.21 13.77
CA PHE A 49 5.24 -0.14 12.43
C PHE A 49 5.36 -1.67 12.32
N ASP A 50 4.44 -2.27 11.58
CA ASP A 50 4.34 -3.70 11.29
C ASP A 50 4.10 -3.94 9.79
N GLU A 51 4.04 -5.22 9.39
CA GLU A 51 3.84 -5.66 8.00
C GLU A 51 2.58 -5.09 7.35
N ASN A 52 1.46 -5.06 8.07
CA ASN A 52 0.21 -4.51 7.55
C ASN A 52 0.35 -3.01 7.32
N ARG A 53 0.96 -2.29 8.27
CA ARG A 53 1.21 -0.86 8.14
C ARG A 53 2.14 -0.55 6.96
N ALA A 54 3.20 -1.33 6.77
CA ALA A 54 4.10 -1.18 5.64
C ALA A 54 3.39 -1.43 4.31
N MET A 55 2.57 -2.49 4.24
CA MET A 55 1.74 -2.83 3.08
C MET A 55 0.78 -1.69 2.72
N ASP A 56 0.04 -1.18 3.70
CA ASP A 56 -0.91 -0.08 3.52
C ASP A 56 -0.23 1.18 2.97
N LEU A 57 0.94 1.53 3.52
CA LEU A 57 1.72 2.69 3.07
C LEU A 57 2.17 2.54 1.61
N LEU A 58 2.69 1.36 1.25
CA LEU A 58 3.12 1.09 -0.11
C LEU A 58 1.94 1.11 -1.09
N GLN A 59 0.88 0.36 -0.81
CA GLN A 59 -0.30 0.27 -1.66
C GLN A 59 -0.97 1.64 -1.85
N ALA A 60 -1.11 2.41 -0.77
CA ALA A 60 -1.66 3.76 -0.85
C ALA A 60 -0.80 4.66 -1.73
N ARG A 61 0.53 4.59 -1.60
CA ARG A 61 1.43 5.40 -2.40
C ARG A 61 1.40 5.05 -3.89
N LEU A 62 1.51 3.76 -4.21
CA LEU A 62 1.46 3.28 -5.60
C LEU A 62 0.13 3.60 -6.28
N THR A 63 -0.97 3.50 -5.53
CA THR A 63 -2.31 3.85 -6.01
C THR A 63 -2.44 5.35 -6.27
N ALA A 64 -2.03 6.18 -5.30
CA ALA A 64 -2.12 7.64 -5.41
C ALA A 64 -1.33 8.17 -6.60
N ASP A 65 -0.13 7.63 -6.81
CA ASP A 65 0.76 8.06 -7.89
C ASP A 65 0.45 7.42 -9.25
N ARG A 66 -0.53 6.50 -9.29
CA ARG A 66 -0.80 5.61 -10.44
C ARG A 66 0.52 5.04 -10.96
N ALA A 67 1.29 4.47 -10.04
CA ALA A 67 2.65 4.02 -10.33
C ALA A 67 2.67 2.98 -11.46
N TYR A 68 1.58 2.24 -11.58
CA TYR A 68 1.36 1.22 -12.58
C TYR A 68 0.01 1.39 -13.29
N PRO A 69 -0.09 1.08 -14.59
CA PRO A 69 -1.34 1.15 -15.34
C PRO A 69 -2.33 0.03 -14.96
N ASP A 70 -1.81 -1.07 -14.43
CA ASP A 70 -2.49 -2.34 -14.17
C ASP A 70 -2.55 -2.69 -12.68
N LEU A 71 -2.67 -1.68 -11.81
CA LEU A 71 -2.78 -1.84 -10.36
C LEU A 71 -3.74 -2.97 -9.89
N PRO A 72 -4.91 -3.21 -10.52
CA PRO A 72 -5.80 -4.31 -10.12
C PRO A 72 -5.21 -5.72 -10.34
N CYS A 73 -4.16 -5.83 -11.16
CA CYS A 73 -3.47 -7.06 -11.50
C CYS A 73 -2.14 -7.22 -10.76
N LEU A 74 -1.98 -6.54 -9.62
CA LEU A 74 -0.81 -6.69 -8.77
C LEU A 74 -1.14 -7.38 -7.44
N GLY A 75 -0.29 -8.32 -7.06
CA GLY A 75 -0.19 -8.90 -5.74
C GLY A 75 0.98 -8.31 -4.96
N TYR A 76 0.96 -8.50 -3.65
CA TYR A 76 2.02 -8.02 -2.75
C TYR A 76 2.39 -9.13 -1.77
N ALA A 77 3.69 -9.33 -1.57
CA ALA A 77 4.21 -10.31 -0.63
C ALA A 77 5.32 -9.69 0.21
N ILE A 78 5.26 -9.89 1.53
CA ILE A 78 6.37 -9.54 2.41
C ILE A 78 7.53 -10.49 2.12
N GLU A 79 8.73 -9.94 2.00
CA GLU A 79 9.96 -10.70 1.90
C GLU A 79 10.76 -10.42 3.18
N ASN A 80 10.88 -11.43 4.03
CA ASN A 80 11.59 -11.28 5.30
C ASN A 80 13.09 -11.53 5.08
N ASP A 81 13.92 -10.54 5.43
CA ASP A 81 15.38 -10.66 5.50
C ASP A 81 15.83 -11.40 6.78
N GLU A 82 15.23 -12.55 7.09
CA GLU A 82 15.65 -13.34 8.27
C GLU A 82 17.09 -13.89 8.11
N ASP A 83 17.66 -13.78 6.91
CA ASP A 83 18.98 -14.30 6.55
C ASP A 83 20.13 -13.25 6.60
N GLU A 84 19.86 -11.95 6.73
CA GLU A 84 20.90 -10.90 6.81
C GLU A 84 21.36 -10.59 8.26
N ALA A 85 20.99 -11.45 9.22
CA ALA A 85 21.58 -11.45 10.57
C ALA A 85 22.64 -12.57 10.77
N ALA A 86 22.89 -13.40 9.74
CA ALA A 86 23.83 -14.53 9.84
C ALA A 86 25.29 -14.16 9.54
N SER A 87 25.57 -12.92 9.08
CA SER A 87 26.94 -12.44 8.81
C SER A 87 27.35 -11.23 9.66
N ALA A 88 27.00 -11.23 10.95
CA ALA A 88 27.67 -10.39 11.93
C ALA A 88 27.84 -11.16 13.25
N THR A 89 28.87 -12.02 13.26
CA THR A 89 29.61 -12.51 14.43
C THR A 89 28.83 -12.94 15.69
N ALA A 90 28.98 -14.22 16.01
CA ALA A 90 28.74 -14.85 17.31
C ALA A 90 28.98 -13.92 18.53
N SER A 91 27.95 -13.71 19.37
CA SER A 91 28.05 -13.92 20.82
C SER A 91 26.72 -13.68 21.55
N ALA A 92 26.42 -14.62 22.46
CA ALA A 92 25.61 -14.49 23.67
C ALA A 92 24.06 -14.35 23.56
N ALA A 93 23.43 -15.50 23.81
CA ALA A 93 22.18 -15.71 24.53
C ALA A 93 21.66 -14.53 25.38
N ALA A 94 20.56 -13.95 24.92
CA ALA A 94 19.48 -13.41 25.75
C ALA A 94 18.21 -13.43 24.88
N ALA A 95 17.14 -14.06 25.38
CA ALA A 95 15.83 -14.02 24.73
C ALA A 95 15.34 -12.56 24.70
N SER A 96 15.65 -11.90 23.59
CA SER A 96 15.30 -10.51 23.35
C SER A 96 13.85 -10.47 22.87
N LYS A 97 13.05 -9.61 23.49
CA LYS A 97 11.73 -9.23 22.99
C LYS A 97 11.84 -8.91 21.50
N PRO A 98 10.93 -9.37 20.63
CA PRO A 98 11.00 -9.04 19.20
C PRO A 98 11.00 -7.51 19.06
N VAL A 99 12.11 -6.98 18.57
CA VAL A 99 12.24 -5.58 18.20
C VAL A 99 11.55 -5.45 16.85
N ALA A 100 10.58 -4.54 16.74
CA ALA A 100 9.95 -4.29 15.45
C ALA A 100 11.02 -3.96 14.40
N PRO A 101 10.90 -4.45 13.16
CA PRO A 101 11.90 -4.24 12.13
C PRO A 101 11.98 -2.75 11.76
N ALA A 102 13.19 -2.27 11.43
CA ALA A 102 13.39 -0.87 11.03
C ALA A 102 12.79 -0.56 9.65
N ALA A 103 12.73 -1.58 8.80
CA ALA A 103 12.11 -1.56 7.49
C ALA A 103 11.56 -2.93 7.14
N ILE A 104 10.61 -2.98 6.22
CA ILE A 104 9.95 -4.20 5.73
C ILE A 104 10.07 -4.20 4.21
N GLU A 105 10.54 -5.30 3.64
CA GLU A 105 10.62 -5.49 2.20
C GLU A 105 9.36 -6.13 1.65
N ILE A 106 8.93 -5.64 0.49
CA ILE A 106 7.68 -6.03 -0.15
C ILE A 106 7.95 -6.22 -1.63
N ALA A 107 7.73 -7.43 -2.12
CA ALA A 107 7.66 -7.70 -3.55
C ALA A 107 6.28 -7.35 -4.09
N VAL A 108 6.26 -6.54 -5.15
CA VAL A 108 5.11 -6.36 -6.03
C VAL A 108 5.19 -7.44 -7.11
N ARG A 109 4.14 -8.24 -7.22
CA ARG A 109 4.06 -9.38 -8.14
C ARG A 109 2.94 -9.19 -9.14
N GLU A 110 3.11 -9.71 -10.34
CA GLU A 110 2.00 -9.78 -11.30
C GLU A 110 1.03 -10.88 -10.86
N LYS A 111 -0.25 -10.53 -10.74
CA LYS A 111 -1.34 -11.48 -10.54
C LYS A 111 -1.81 -11.92 -11.92
N HIS A 112 -1.87 -13.23 -12.15
CA HIS A 112 -2.45 -13.80 -13.38
C HIS A 112 -3.78 -14.51 -13.08
N GLY A 113 -4.69 -14.55 -14.04
CA GLY A 113 -6.05 -15.07 -13.85
C GLY A 113 -7.04 -14.01 -13.35
N ASP A 114 -8.30 -14.39 -13.14
CA ASP A 114 -9.40 -13.47 -12.78
C ASP A 114 -9.55 -12.24 -13.70
N GLY A 115 -9.17 -12.39 -14.98
CA GLY A 115 -9.18 -11.30 -15.97
C GLY A 115 -7.84 -10.54 -16.11
N CYS A 116 -6.84 -10.87 -15.30
CA CYS A 116 -5.47 -10.39 -15.48
C CYS A 116 -4.69 -11.29 -16.45
N PRO A 117 -3.96 -10.71 -17.42
CA PRO A 117 -3.22 -11.46 -18.44
C PRO A 117 -2.05 -12.23 -17.82
N GLY A 118 -1.53 -13.23 -18.53
CA GLY A 118 -0.36 -14.01 -18.11
C GLY A 118 -0.68 -15.48 -17.83
N ASP A 119 0.35 -16.26 -17.49
CA ASP A 119 0.21 -17.68 -17.14
C ASP A 119 -0.26 -17.81 -15.68
N PRO A 120 -1.46 -18.38 -15.41
CA PRO A 120 -1.98 -18.56 -14.06
C PRO A 120 -1.13 -19.44 -13.14
N GLN A 121 -0.11 -20.14 -13.65
CA GLN A 121 0.84 -20.92 -12.86
C GLN A 121 2.08 -20.11 -12.45
N THR A 122 2.10 -18.82 -12.75
CA THR A 122 3.23 -17.92 -12.45
C THR A 122 2.74 -16.66 -11.77
N GLU A 123 3.56 -16.12 -10.85
CA GLU A 123 3.35 -14.85 -10.17
C GLU A 123 4.69 -14.10 -10.08
N PRO A 124 5.22 -13.63 -11.22
CA PRO A 124 6.56 -13.06 -11.30
C PRO A 124 6.67 -11.79 -10.44
N VAL A 125 7.84 -11.60 -9.82
CA VAL A 125 8.17 -10.34 -9.13
C VAL A 125 8.38 -9.28 -10.20
N ARG A 126 7.61 -8.20 -10.13
CA ARG A 126 7.79 -7.04 -10.99
C ARG A 126 8.77 -6.05 -10.40
N ASP A 127 8.61 -5.73 -9.12
CA ASP A 127 9.44 -4.78 -8.40
C ASP A 127 9.55 -5.17 -6.92
N ARG A 128 10.59 -4.65 -6.25
CA ARG A 128 10.78 -4.78 -4.81
C ARG A 128 10.85 -3.40 -4.19
N PHE A 129 10.20 -3.25 -3.05
CA PHE A 129 10.20 -2.01 -2.28
C PHE A 129 10.60 -2.29 -0.85
N ARG A 130 11.34 -1.35 -0.26
CA ARG A 130 11.60 -1.33 1.17
C ARG A 130 10.82 -0.15 1.77
N VAL A 131 9.94 -0.46 2.71
CA VAL A 131 9.18 0.55 3.46
C VAL A 131 9.83 0.68 4.83
N GLU A 132 10.23 1.89 5.20
CA GLU A 132 10.84 2.16 6.49
C GLU A 132 9.80 2.55 7.53
N ARG A 133 10.14 2.38 8.82
CA ARG A 133 9.33 2.90 9.94
C ARG A 133 9.04 4.40 9.83
N SER A 134 9.96 5.14 9.22
CA SER A 134 9.81 6.58 8.95
C SER A 134 8.67 6.89 7.97
N GLY A 135 8.17 5.89 7.24
CA GLY A 135 7.26 6.04 6.11
C GLY A 135 7.97 6.32 4.79
N ALA A 136 9.31 6.37 4.78
CA ALA A 136 10.08 6.42 3.54
C ALA A 136 9.88 5.11 2.75
N ILE A 137 9.75 5.25 1.44
CA ILE A 137 9.64 4.13 0.51
C ILE A 137 10.85 4.19 -0.41
N ARG A 138 11.51 3.04 -0.57
CA ARG A 138 12.65 2.87 -1.48
C ARG A 138 12.32 1.76 -2.47
N TRP A 139 12.85 1.88 -3.68
CA TRP A 139 12.68 0.89 -4.76
C TRP A 139 14.01 0.21 -5.03
N TYR A 140 13.99 -1.10 -5.25
CA TYR A 140 15.19 -1.86 -5.56
C TYR A 140 15.60 -1.67 -7.02
N ASP A 141 16.74 -1.01 -7.22
CA ASP A 141 17.36 -0.86 -8.53
C ASP A 141 18.17 -2.12 -8.86
N VAL A 142 17.71 -2.87 -9.86
CA VAL A 142 18.37 -4.12 -10.28
C VAL A 142 19.71 -3.88 -10.97
N VAL A 143 19.96 -2.68 -11.51
CA VAL A 143 21.21 -2.33 -12.18
C VAL A 143 22.30 -2.09 -11.15
N ASP A 144 21.98 -1.31 -10.11
CA ASP A 144 22.91 -0.97 -9.04
C ASP A 144 22.92 -2.02 -7.90
N GLY A 145 21.89 -2.86 -7.83
CA GLY A 145 21.74 -3.88 -6.79
C GLY A 145 21.44 -3.30 -5.40
N ASP A 146 20.79 -2.13 -5.34
CA ASP A 146 20.53 -1.42 -4.09
C ASP A 146 19.17 -0.70 -4.11
N PHE A 147 18.68 -0.32 -2.93
CA PHE A 147 17.46 0.45 -2.75
C PHE A 147 17.68 1.95 -2.91
N VAL A 148 17.09 2.52 -3.95
CA VAL A 148 17.09 3.97 -4.23
C VAL A 148 15.79 4.64 -3.79
N ASP A 149 15.78 5.96 -3.73
CA ASP A 149 14.58 6.72 -3.35
C ASP A 149 13.42 6.51 -4.33
N TYR A 150 12.20 6.35 -3.81
CA TYR A 150 11.01 6.14 -4.62
C TYR A 150 10.75 7.30 -5.62
N ALA A 151 11.01 8.55 -5.26
CA ALA A 151 10.81 9.68 -6.15
C ALA A 151 11.81 9.67 -7.31
N GLN A 152 13.05 9.22 -7.05
CA GLN A 152 14.05 8.98 -8.09
C GLN A 152 13.54 7.93 -9.08
N TRP A 153 13.05 6.79 -8.60
CA TRP A 153 12.45 5.76 -9.46
C TRP A 153 11.27 6.30 -10.29
N ARG A 154 10.37 7.09 -9.70
CA ARG A 154 9.24 7.69 -10.45
C ARG A 154 9.69 8.63 -11.56
N GLN A 155 10.75 9.39 -11.33
CA GLN A 155 11.32 10.26 -12.37
C GLN A 155 11.91 9.42 -13.51
N GLN A 156 12.64 8.34 -13.19
CA GLN A 156 13.19 7.43 -14.19
C GLN A 156 12.08 6.83 -15.08
N GLN A 157 11.02 6.29 -14.47
CA GLN A 157 9.85 5.73 -15.16
C GLN A 157 9.16 6.76 -16.08
N ALA A 158 9.08 8.02 -15.67
CA ALA A 158 8.49 9.07 -16.49
C ALA A 158 9.41 9.53 -17.65
N SER A 159 10.71 9.35 -17.52
CA SER A 159 11.71 9.77 -18.52
C SER A 159 12.07 8.69 -19.55
N GLY A 160 11.78 7.42 -19.24
CA GLY A 160 12.12 6.26 -20.06
C GLY A 160 10.95 5.65 -20.86
N GLY A 161 9.83 6.37 -20.98
CA GLY A 161 8.63 5.94 -21.72
C GLY A 161 8.65 6.31 -23.20
#